data_AF-A0A6A4CCP1-F1
#
_entry.id   AF-A0A6A4CCP1-F1
#
_cell.length_a   1.000
_cell.length_b   1.000
_cell.length_c   1.000
_cell.angle_alpha   90.00
_cell.angle_beta   90.00
_cell.angle_gamma   90.00
#
_symmetry.space_group_name_H-M   'P 1'
#
loop_
_entity.id
_entity.type
_entity.pdbx_description
1 polymer ?
#
loop_
_entity_poly.entity_id
_entity_poly.type
_entity_poly.pdbx_seq_one_letter_code
_entity_poly.pdbx_strand_id
1 'polypeptide(L)' 'MIQPFYTDNSTVDKARAFWDALELATVGLDETLRLSAFRECLKGKSGEEWWMCSRIDDFETLRVRFHNQ' A
#
# COMPACT_ATOMS: atom_id res chain seq x y z
N MET A 1 2.64 -2.57 -14.41
CA MET A 1 1.42 -3.09 -13.75
C MET A 1 1.82 -3.47 -12.34
N ILE A 2 1.25 -2.81 -11.33
CA ILE A 2 1.58 -3.08 -9.93
C ILE A 2 0.96 -4.44 -9.56
N GLN A 3 1.74 -5.31 -8.92
CA GLN A 3 1.23 -6.61 -8.50
C GLN A 3 0.33 -6.45 -7.27
N PRO A 4 -0.78 -7.21 -7.16
CA PRO A 4 -1.60 -7.17 -5.97
C PRO A 4 -0.80 -7.67 -4.75
N PHE A 5 -0.92 -6.95 -3.63
CA PHE A 5 -0.29 -7.31 -2.37
C PHE A 5 -1.26 -8.07 -1.49
N TYR A 6 -1.00 -9.36 -1.26
CA TYR A 6 -1.81 -10.21 -0.39
C TYR A 6 -1.26 -10.21 1.03
N THR A 7 -1.96 -9.55 1.94
CA THR A 7 -1.53 -9.36 3.33
C THR A 7 -1.45 -10.65 4.14
N ASP A 8 -2.34 -11.62 3.89
CA ASP A 8 -2.48 -12.83 4.72
C ASP A 8 -1.25 -13.79 4.68
N ASN A 9 -0.35 -13.66 3.69
CA ASN A 9 0.86 -14.48 3.55
C ASN A 9 2.12 -13.67 3.15
N SER A 10 2.12 -12.36 3.35
CA SER A 10 3.24 -11.51 2.96
C SER A 10 4.30 -11.41 4.04
N THR A 11 5.57 -11.46 3.62
CA THR A 11 6.74 -11.20 4.46
C THR A 11 7.15 -9.73 4.34
N VAL A 12 7.96 -9.25 5.28
CA VAL A 12 8.51 -7.88 5.27
C VAL A 12 9.22 -7.56 3.94
N ASP A 13 9.97 -8.52 3.36
CA ASP A 13 10.59 -8.35 2.05
C ASP A 13 9.58 -8.18 0.91
N LYS A 14 8.48 -8.93 0.91
CA LYS A 14 7.41 -8.77 -0.09
C LYS A 14 6.71 -7.42 0.07
N ALA A 15 6.51 -6.96 1.31
CA ALA A 15 5.93 -5.66 1.59
C ALA A 15 6.83 -4.53 1.04
N ARG A 16 8.15 -4.60 1.28
CA ARG A 16 9.10 -3.63 0.70
C ARG A 16 9.10 -3.66 -0.82
N ALA A 17 9.21 -4.85 -1.43
CA ALA A 17 9.20 -4.98 -2.89
C ALA A 17 7.91 -4.43 -3.52
N PHE A 18 6.77 -4.65 -2.87
CA PHE A 18 5.50 -4.06 -3.27
C PHE A 18 5.52 -2.53 -3.16
N TRP A 19 6.02 -2.00 -2.04
CA TRP A 19 6.12 -0.55 -1.83
C TRP A 19 7.00 0.11 -2.89
N ASP A 20 8.20 -0.43 -3.15
CA ASP A 20 9.10 0.05 -4.20
C ASP A 20 8.42 0.05 -5.57
N ALA A 21 7.72 -1.04 -5.92
CA ALA A 21 7.01 -1.15 -7.19
C ALA A 21 5.85 -0.15 -7.32
N LEU A 22 5.10 0.08 -6.23
CA LEU A 22 4.04 1.08 -6.17
C LEU A 22 4.62 2.49 -6.28
N GLU A 23 5.67 2.80 -5.54
CA GLU A 23 6.30 4.12 -5.52
C GLU A 23 6.81 4.46 -6.92
N LEU A 24 7.52 3.52 -7.57
CA LEU A 24 8.03 3.64 -8.93
C LEU A 24 6.89 3.80 -9.96
N ALA A 25 5.83 3.02 -9.85
CA ALA A 25 4.70 3.06 -10.77
C ALA A 25 3.84 4.33 -10.63
N THR A 26 3.92 5.01 -9.49
CA THR A 26 3.14 6.20 -9.18
C THR A 26 3.99 7.48 -9.12
N VAL A 27 5.25 7.42 -9.57
CA VAL A 27 6.11 8.61 -9.68
C VAL A 27 5.44 9.65 -10.57
N GLY A 28 5.30 10.88 -10.06
CA GLY A 28 4.70 12.00 -10.79
C GLY A 28 3.17 12.05 -10.77
N LEU A 29 2.51 11.13 -10.05
CA LEU A 29 1.06 11.20 -9.80
C LEU A 29 0.76 11.96 -8.51
N ASP A 30 -0.41 12.62 -8.47
CA ASP A 30 -0.97 13.22 -7.26
C ASP A 30 -1.18 12.20 -6.15
N GLU A 31 -1.00 12.61 -4.89
CA GLU A 31 -1.10 11.73 -3.72
C GLU A 31 -2.41 10.95 -3.66
N THR A 32 -3.54 11.58 -4.00
CA THR A 32 -4.85 10.90 -4.05
C THR A 32 -4.86 9.73 -5.04
N LEU A 33 -4.20 9.87 -6.19
CA LEU A 33 -4.07 8.79 -7.17
C LEU A 33 -3.13 7.69 -6.64
N ARG A 34 -2.05 8.05 -5.95
CA ARG A 34 -1.14 7.07 -5.32
C ARG A 34 -1.85 6.25 -4.24
N LEU A 35 -2.66 6.90 -3.40
CA LEU A 35 -3.50 6.25 -2.38
C LEU A 35 -4.53 5.31 -3.01
N SER A 36 -5.18 5.76 -4.09
CA SER A 36 -6.15 4.95 -4.83
C SER A 36 -5.50 3.71 -5.45
N ALA A 37 -4.31 3.87 -6.04
CA ALA A 37 -3.53 2.76 -6.59
C ALA A 37 -3.12 1.75 -5.51
N PHE A 38 -2.69 2.22 -4.32
CA PHE A 38 -2.40 1.34 -3.19
C PHE A 38 -3.66 0.55 -2.78
N ARG A 39 -4.80 1.23 -2.61
CA ARG A 39 -6.05 0.58 -2.21
C ARG A 39 -6.51 -0.48 -3.22
N GLU A 40 -6.33 -0.23 -4.51
CA GLU A 40 -6.65 -1.20 -5.56
C GLU A 40 -5.74 -2.42 -5.50
N CYS A 41 -4.44 -2.22 -5.22
CA CYS A 41 -3.45 -3.28 -5.13
C CYS A 41 -3.50 -4.06 -3.81
N LEU A 42 -3.99 -3.45 -2.72
CA LEU A 42 -4.13 -4.09 -1.43
C LEU A 42 -5.24 -5.15 -1.47
N LYS A 43 -4.85 -6.41 -1.32
CA LYS A 43 -5.75 -7.57 -1.30
C LYS A 43 -5.55 -8.38 -0.01
N GLY A 44 -6.58 -9.13 0.36
CA GLY A 44 -6.59 -9.93 1.57
C GLY A 44 -7.32 -9.24 2.70
N LYS A 45 -8.02 -10.03 3.50
CA LYS A 45 -8.99 -9.55 4.48
C LYS A 45 -8.33 -8.65 5.51
N SER A 46 -7.17 -9.07 6.01
CA SER A 46 -6.36 -8.35 7.00
C SER A 46 -5.93 -6.96 6.51
N GLY A 47 -5.53 -6.84 5.24
CA GLY A 47 -5.14 -5.58 4.63
C GLY A 47 -6.32 -4.63 4.42
N GLU A 48 -7.45 -5.15 3.94
CA GLU A 48 -8.65 -4.35 3.76
C GLU A 48 -9.21 -3.83 5.09
N GLU A 49 -9.24 -4.67 6.13
CA GLU A 49 -9.64 -4.26 7.49
C GLU A 49 -8.67 -3.20 8.03
N TRP A 50 -7.36 -3.40 7.89
CA TRP A 50 -6.36 -2.42 8.31
C TRP A 50 -6.53 -1.07 7.59
N TRP A 51 -6.78 -1.08 6.29
CA TRP A 51 -7.01 0.15 5.52
C TRP A 51 -8.22 0.92 6.04
N MET A 52 -9.33 0.23 6.29
CA MET A 52 -10.55 0.84 6.81
C MET A 52 -10.35 1.43 8.22
N CYS A 53 -9.55 0.77 9.06
CA CYS A 53 -9.27 1.25 10.42
C CYS A 53 -8.21 2.35 10.50
N SER A 54 -7.29 2.43 9.54
CA SER A 54 -6.10 3.29 9.64
C SER A 54 -6.36 4.77 9.33
N ARG A 55 -7.49 5.12 8.69
CA ARG A 55 -7.88 6.50 8.31
C ARG A 55 -6.69 7.29 7.73
N ILE A 56 -6.19 6.80 6.60
CA ILE A 56 -5.00 7.34 5.95
C ILE A 56 -5.45 8.34 4.88
N ASP A 57 -5.14 9.61 5.07
CA ASP A 57 -5.51 10.70 4.16
C ASP A 57 -4.33 11.18 3.28
N ASP A 58 -3.08 10.84 3.64
CA ASP A 58 -1.86 11.29 2.96
C ASP A 58 -0.91 10.13 2.64
N PHE A 59 -0.11 10.27 1.57
CA PHE A 59 0.79 9.20 1.12
C PHE A 59 1.97 8.97 2.08
N GLU A 60 2.44 10.02 2.76
CA GLU A 60 3.50 9.88 3.76
C GLU A 60 3.02 9.11 5.00
N THR A 61 1.82 9.41 5.49
CA THR A 61 1.18 8.67 6.58
C THR A 61 0.99 7.20 6.21
N LEU A 62 0.58 6.92 4.96
CA LEU A 62 0.49 5.57 4.42
C LEU A 62 1.82 4.83 4.54
N ARG A 63 2.90 5.45 4.05
CA ARG A 63 4.25 4.87 4.05
C ARG A 63 4.70 4.48 5.44
N VAL A 64 4.60 5.41 6.39
CA VAL A 64 5.04 5.16 7.77
C VAL A 64 4.22 4.03 8.40
N ARG A 65 2.89 4.05 8.25
CA ARG A 65 2.01 3.03 8.83
C ARG A 65 2.23 1.65 8.21
N PHE A 66 2.44 1.59 6.89
CA PHE A 66 2.67 0.34 6.17
C PHE A 66 3.98 -0.34 6.56
N HIS A 67 5.05 0.44 6.80
CA HIS A 67 6.33 -0.12 7.25
C HIS A 67 6.41 -0.42 8.75
N ASN A 68 5.48 0.13 9.55
CA ASN A 68 5.46 -0.02 11.01
C ASN A 68 4.43 -1.07 11.48
N GLN A 69 3.93 -1.90 10.56
CA GLN A 69 3.05 -3.06 10.78
C GLN A 69 3.89 -4.31 11.09
#